data_AF-A0A960QQU5-F1
#
_entry.id   AF-A0A960QQU5-F1
#
_cell.length_a   1.000
_cell.length_b   1.000
_cell.length_c   1.000
_cell.angle_alpha   90.00
_cell.angle_beta   90.00
_cell.angle_gamma   90.00
#
_symmetry.space_group_name_H-M   'P 1'
#
loop_
_entity.id
_entity.type
_entity.pdbx_description
1 polymer ?
#
loop_
_entity_poly.entity_id
_entity_poly.type
_entity_poly.pdbx_seq_one_letter_code
_entity_poly.pdbx_strand_id
1 'polypeptide(L)'
;MILQSLPMRSRQRPQNYFLDNKISVEVVEIYPDTNAKKPKNTLEKGSCHIKISPMGLEVKNIPYQIKKNGMIWVGSPAIPRRVGEEKVFVPTIKFEDQEIWKLVITEIRKELQSLKS
;
A
#
# COMPACT_ATOMS: atom_id res chain seq x y z
N MET A 1 11.75 52.93 29.53
CA MET A 1 11.00 52.01 28.64
C MET A 1 12.03 51.17 27.89
N ILE A 2 12.09 49.86 28.17
CA ILE A 2 13.04 48.94 27.52
C ILE A 2 12.20 47.83 26.89
N LEU A 3 12.21 47.76 25.55
CA LEU A 3 11.63 46.67 24.78
C LEU A 3 12.52 45.42 24.98
N GLN A 4 12.03 44.44 25.73
CA GLN A 4 12.67 43.12 25.82
C GLN A 4 12.33 42.34 24.55
N SER A 5 13.36 42.04 23.76
CA SER A 5 13.31 41.12 22.63
C SER A 5 12.99 39.71 23.10
N LEU A 6 11.91 39.12 22.57
CA LEU A 6 11.55 37.72 22.78
C LEU A 6 12.62 36.81 22.15
N PRO A 7 13.07 35.74 22.83
CA PRO A 7 13.98 34.78 22.22
C PRO A 7 13.28 34.04 21.08
N MET A 8 13.98 33.93 19.94
CA MET A 8 13.56 33.08 18.83
C MET A 8 13.33 31.66 19.32
N ARG A 9 12.08 31.19 19.26
CA ARG A 9 11.74 29.78 19.39
C ARG A 9 12.47 29.03 18.28
N SER A 10 13.60 28.43 18.63
CA SER A 10 14.17 27.32 17.89
C SER A 10 13.04 26.33 17.64
N ARG A 11 12.72 26.08 16.36
CA ARG A 11 11.92 24.92 15.96
C ARG A 11 12.79 23.69 16.24
N GLN A 12 12.89 23.32 17.51
CA GLN A 12 13.28 21.98 17.88
C GLN A 12 12.25 21.08 17.22
N ARG A 13 12.67 20.34 16.18
CA ARG A 13 11.90 19.22 15.66
C ARG A 13 11.55 18.36 16.88
N PRO A 14 10.29 17.97 17.09
CA PRO A 14 9.97 17.06 18.17
C PRO A 14 10.86 15.83 18.03
N GLN A 15 11.60 15.57 19.10
CA GLN A 15 12.53 14.48 19.25
C GLN A 15 11.77 13.16 19.03
N ASN A 16 12.23 12.36 18.07
CA ASN A 16 12.24 10.89 18.10
C ASN A 16 11.16 10.22 18.96
N TYR A 17 9.98 10.02 18.37
CA TYR A 17 9.07 8.95 18.80
C TYR A 17 9.56 7.61 18.23
N PHE A 18 10.74 7.15 18.66
CA PHE A 18 11.10 5.74 18.55
C PHE A 18 10.36 4.99 19.65
N LEU A 19 9.06 4.79 19.45
CA LEU A 19 8.39 3.63 20.01
C LEU A 19 8.85 2.42 19.19
N ASP A 20 9.06 1.28 19.82
CA ASP A 20 9.15 -0.07 19.24
C ASP A 20 7.90 -0.47 18.41
N ASN A 21 7.31 0.45 17.66
CA ASN A 21 6.20 0.26 16.75
C ASN A 21 6.73 -0.29 15.43
N LYS A 22 7.22 -1.53 15.46
CA LYS A 22 7.57 -2.24 14.23
C LYS A 22 6.31 -2.33 13.37
N ILE A 23 6.28 -1.58 12.28
CA ILE A 23 5.16 -1.60 11.33
C ILE A 23 5.03 -3.04 10.82
N SER A 24 3.87 -3.65 11.05
CA SER A 24 3.52 -4.96 10.51
C SER A 24 2.39 -4.81 9.49
N VAL A 25 2.47 -5.63 8.44
CA VAL A 25 1.42 -5.73 7.43
C VAL A 25 0.88 -7.14 7.46
N GLU A 26 -0.42 -7.26 7.62
CA GLU A 26 -1.14 -8.52 7.59
C GLU A 26 -2.05 -8.53 6.36
N VAL A 27 -2.05 -9.64 5.63
CA VAL A 27 -3.02 -9.86 4.55
C VAL A 27 -4.28 -10.41 5.18
N VAL A 28 -5.35 -9.62 5.16
CA VAL A 28 -6.63 -9.98 5.77
C VAL A 28 -7.40 -10.93 4.86
N GLU A 29 -7.45 -10.61 3.56
CA GLU A 29 -8.22 -11.40 2.60
C GLU A 29 -7.70 -11.22 1.17
N ILE A 30 -7.83 -12.27 0.37
CA ILE A 30 -7.45 -12.30 -1.05
C ILE A 30 -8.69 -12.66 -1.88
N TYR A 31 -9.00 -11.80 -2.85
CA TYR A 31 -10.14 -11.93 -3.74
C TYR A 31 -9.66 -12.22 -5.17
N PRO A 32 -9.58 -13.49 -5.57
CA PRO A 32 -9.25 -13.85 -6.95
C PRO A 32 -10.39 -13.46 -7.89
N ASP A 33 -10.06 -12.81 -9.01
CA ASP A 33 -11.00 -12.45 -10.05
C ASP A 33 -11.11 -13.61 -11.06
N THR A 34 -12.15 -14.42 -10.86
CA THR A 34 -12.46 -15.60 -11.67
C THR A 34 -13.14 -15.25 -13.00
N ASN A 35 -13.76 -14.08 -13.10
CA ASN A 35 -14.66 -13.72 -14.20
C ASN A 35 -14.04 -12.78 -15.24
N ALA A 36 -13.00 -12.02 -14.90
CA ALA A 36 -12.48 -11.05 -15.84
C ALA A 36 -11.52 -11.67 -16.86
N LYS A 37 -11.62 -11.19 -18.12
CA LYS A 37 -10.71 -11.55 -19.21
C LYS A 37 -9.26 -11.48 -18.72
N LYS A 38 -8.59 -12.64 -18.69
CA LYS A 38 -7.19 -12.76 -18.29
C LYS A 38 -6.32 -12.38 -19.49
N PRO A 39 -5.33 -11.49 -19.33
CA PRO A 39 -4.32 -11.29 -20.36
C PRO A 39 -3.66 -12.63 -20.75
N LYS A 40 -3.22 -12.79 -22.00
CA LYS A 40 -2.64 -14.05 -22.53
C LYS A 40 -1.56 -14.68 -21.63
N ASN A 41 -0.85 -13.86 -20.84
CA ASN A 41 0.26 -14.26 -19.97
C ASN A 41 -0.04 -14.21 -18.46
N THR A 42 -1.30 -13.99 -18.08
CA THR A 42 -1.73 -13.95 -16.68
C THR A 42 -2.43 -15.25 -16.32
N LEU A 43 -1.94 -15.93 -15.28
CA LEU A 43 -2.56 -17.13 -14.73
C LEU A 43 -3.76 -16.74 -13.84
N GLU A 44 -3.54 -15.78 -12.96
CA GLU A 44 -4.52 -15.28 -12.00
C GLU A 44 -4.36 -13.78 -11.83
N LYS A 45 -5.45 -13.09 -11.58
CA LYS A 45 -5.47 -11.70 -11.14
C LYS A 45 -6.56 -11.56 -10.10
N GLY A 46 -6.46 -10.54 -9.28
CA GLY A 46 -7.45 -10.29 -8.24
C GLY A 46 -7.11 -9.03 -7.48
N SER A 47 -7.70 -8.91 -6.30
CA SER A 47 -7.39 -7.86 -5.36
C SER A 47 -7.16 -8.44 -3.97
N CYS A 48 -6.43 -7.72 -3.12
CA CYS A 48 -6.22 -8.10 -1.73
C CYS A 48 -6.61 -6.95 -0.80
N HIS A 49 -6.91 -7.35 0.43
CA HIS A 49 -7.19 -6.49 1.57
C HIS A 49 -6.08 -6.72 2.60
N ILE A 50 -5.42 -5.64 3.02
CA ILE A 50 -4.38 -5.68 4.04
C ILE A 50 -4.74 -4.79 5.22
N LYS A 51 -4.12 -5.08 6.36
CA LYS A 51 -4.14 -4.26 7.56
C LYS A 51 -2.72 -3.90 7.97
N ILE A 52 -2.49 -2.64 8.32
CA ILE A 52 -1.20 -2.11 8.76
C ILE A 52 -1.29 -1.74 10.24
N SER A 53 -0.51 -2.44 11.06
CA SER A 53 -0.45 -2.25 12.51
C SER A 53 0.85 -1.57 12.91
N PRO A 54 0.87 -0.76 13.99
CA PRO A 54 -0.25 -0.45 14.89
C PRO A 54 -1.16 0.70 14.40
N MET A 55 -0.96 1.21 13.19
CA MET A 55 -1.74 2.34 12.66
C MET A 55 -3.24 2.06 12.53
N GLY A 56 -3.65 0.78 12.56
CA GLY A 56 -5.04 0.38 12.38
C GLY A 56 -5.55 0.68 10.97
N LEU A 57 -4.65 0.85 10.00
CA LEU A 57 -4.99 1.27 8.66
C LEU A 57 -5.33 0.05 7.80
N GLU A 58 -6.56 0.00 7.31
CA GLU A 58 -7.00 -1.02 6.37
C GLU A 58 -6.94 -0.49 4.94
N VAL A 59 -6.29 -1.24 4.05
CA VAL A 59 -6.15 -0.89 2.64
C VAL A 59 -6.78 -1.99 1.80
N LYS A 60 -7.87 -1.64 1.13
CA LYS A 60 -8.65 -2.54 0.26
C LYS A 60 -8.31 -2.32 -1.20
N ASN A 61 -8.68 -3.29 -2.03
CA ASN A 61 -8.57 -3.21 -3.49
C ASN A 61 -7.13 -3.01 -3.98
N ILE A 62 -6.16 -3.68 -3.36
CA ILE A 62 -4.78 -3.71 -3.86
C ILE A 62 -4.70 -4.76 -4.97
N PRO A 63 -4.52 -4.36 -6.24
CA PRO A 63 -4.54 -5.30 -7.35
C PRO A 63 -3.28 -6.19 -7.35
N TYR A 64 -3.47 -7.47 -7.64
CA TYR A 64 -2.37 -8.40 -7.89
C TYR A 64 -2.56 -9.16 -9.20
N GLN A 65 -1.45 -9.62 -9.77
CA GLN A 65 -1.42 -10.48 -10.94
C GLN A 65 -0.33 -11.53 -10.80
N ILE A 66 -0.69 -12.78 -11.01
CA ILE A 66 0.23 -13.90 -11.09
C ILE A 66 0.37 -14.27 -12.56
N LYS A 67 1.57 -14.13 -13.10
CA LYS A 67 1.89 -14.51 -14.48
C LYS A 67 2.09 -16.02 -14.60
N LYS A 68 1.95 -16.54 -15.81
CA LYS A 68 2.17 -17.98 -16.10
C LYS A 68 3.59 -18.47 -15.79
N ASN A 69 4.58 -17.57 -15.82
CA ASN A 69 5.96 -17.86 -15.43
C ASN A 69 6.21 -17.83 -13.90
N GLY A 70 5.16 -17.73 -13.08
CA GLY A 70 5.28 -17.65 -11.62
C GLY A 70 5.60 -16.26 -11.07
N MET A 71 5.82 -15.25 -11.93
CA MET A 71 6.09 -13.88 -11.47
C MET A 71 4.83 -13.25 -10.86
N ILE A 72 4.94 -12.70 -9.64
CA ILE A 72 3.85 -12.01 -8.93
C ILE A 72 4.05 -10.50 -9.00
N TRP A 73 3.09 -9.82 -9.61
CA TRP A 73 3.00 -8.37 -9.66
C TRP A 73 1.94 -7.89 -8.68
N VAL A 74 2.25 -6.86 -7.91
CA VAL A 74 1.34 -6.19 -6.98
C VAL A 74 1.35 -4.71 -7.34
N GLY A 75 0.18 -4.15 -7.61
CA GLY A 75 0.01 -2.74 -7.95
C GLY A 75 -0.50 -1.93 -6.76
N SER A 76 -0.29 -0.61 -6.80
CA SER A 76 -0.91 0.29 -5.84
C SER A 76 -2.44 0.30 -6.01
N PRO A 77 -3.21 0.44 -4.92
CA PRO A 77 -4.66 0.55 -5.02
C PRO A 77 -5.02 1.87 -5.68
N ALA A 78 -5.85 1.79 -6.71
CA ALA A 78 -6.30 2.95 -7.47
C ALA A 78 -7.75 2.75 -7.91
N ILE A 79 -8.50 3.84 -7.94
CA ILE A 79 -9.88 3.85 -8.43
C ILE A 79 -9.89 4.56 -9.79
N PRO A 80 -10.58 3.99 -10.80
CA PRO A 80 -10.81 4.70 -12.05
C PRO A 80 -11.72 5.90 -11.82
N ARG A 81 -11.25 7.10 -12.13
CA ARG A 81 -12.01 8.35 -12.13
C ARG A 81 -12.18 8.82 -13.58
N ARG A 82 -13.38 9.23 -13.95
CA ARG A 82 -13.60 9.93 -15.22
C ARG A 82 -13.25 11.40 -15.05
N VAL A 83 -12.35 11.90 -15.89
CA VAL A 83 -12.00 13.31 -15.97
C VAL A 83 -12.26 13.72 -17.42
N GLY A 84 -13.41 14.35 -17.68
CA GLY A 84 -13.91 14.54 -19.04
C GLY A 84 -14.21 13.20 -19.73
N GLU A 85 -13.64 13.00 -20.91
CA GLU A 85 -13.78 11.77 -21.71
C GLU A 85 -12.73 10.69 -21.37
N GLU A 86 -11.72 11.02 -20.57
CA GLU A 86 -10.65 10.09 -20.21
C GLU A 86 -10.92 9.36 -18.88
N LYS A 87 -10.52 8.09 -18.82
CA LYS A 87 -10.46 7.30 -17.58
C LYS A 87 -9.06 7.41 -16.99
N VAL A 88 -8.93 8.15 -15.90
CA VAL A 88 -7.68 8.31 -15.16
C VAL A 88 -7.71 7.43 -13.92
N PHE A 89 -6.62 6.74 -13.60
CA PHE A 89 -6.51 5.98 -12.36
C PHE A 89 -5.96 6.88 -11.26
N VAL A 90 -6.77 7.11 -10.23
CA VAL A 90 -6.37 7.92 -9.07
C VAL A 90 -5.99 6.98 -7.93
N PRO A 91 -4.76 7.06 -7.40
CA PRO A 91 -4.35 6.24 -6.26
C PRO A 91 -5.22 6.57 -5.05
N THR A 92 -5.76 5.54 -4.39
CA THR A 92 -6.58 5.73 -3.17
C THR A 92 -5.73 5.94 -1.94
N ILE A 93 -4.55 5.35 -1.92
CA ILE A 93 -3.53 5.58 -0.91
C ILE A 93 -2.20 5.83 -1.60
N LYS A 94 -1.43 6.76 -1.03
CA LYS A 94 -0.04 6.97 -1.40
C LYS A 94 0.81 6.69 -0.19
N PHE A 95 1.69 5.70 -0.30
CA PHE A 95 2.73 5.48 0.69
C PHE A 95 3.84 6.50 0.43
N GLU A 96 4.01 7.47 1.33
CA GLU A 96 5.14 8.41 1.25
C GLU A 96 6.47 7.70 1.46
N ASP A 97 6.47 6.75 2.40
CA ASP A 97 7.61 5.89 2.66
C ASP A 97 7.60 4.65 1.73
N GLN A 98 8.65 4.54 0.91
CA GLN A 98 8.82 3.42 0.00
C GLN A 98 9.10 2.10 0.73
N GLU A 99 9.63 2.15 1.96
CA GLU A 99 9.93 0.94 2.74
C GLU A 99 8.64 0.25 3.19
N ILE A 100 7.63 1.03 3.60
CA ILE A 100 6.30 0.51 3.94
C ILE A 100 5.70 -0.18 2.72
N TRP A 101 5.78 0.43 1.54
CA TRP A 101 5.25 -0.17 0.32
C TRP A 101 5.99 -1.46 -0.08
N LYS A 102 7.32 -1.51 0.07
CA LYS A 102 8.09 -2.74 -0.14
C LYS A 102 7.67 -3.84 0.83
N LEU A 103 7.42 -3.50 2.09
CA LEU A 103 6.96 -4.44 3.11
C LEU A 103 5.57 -5.00 2.75
N VAL A 104 4.65 -4.13 2.34
CA VAL A 104 3.33 -4.53 1.82
C VAL A 104 3.43 -5.51 0.65
N ILE A 105 4.22 -5.18 -0.37
CA ILE A 105 4.42 -6.07 -1.53
C ILE A 105 4.98 -7.42 -1.09
N THR A 106 5.94 -7.41 -0.16
CA THR A 106 6.62 -8.62 0.31
C THR A 106 5.65 -9.56 1.02
N GLU A 107 4.82 -9.04 1.93
CA GLU A 107 3.85 -9.86 2.65
C GLU A 107 2.75 -10.40 1.72
N ILE A 108 2.21 -9.57 0.81
CA ILE A 108 1.23 -10.03 -0.19
C ILE A 108 1.82 -11.14 -1.05
N ARG A 109 3.08 -11.03 -1.47
CA ARG A 109 3.75 -12.07 -2.28
C ARG A 109 3.91 -13.38 -1.53
N LYS A 110 4.30 -13.33 -0.26
CA LYS A 110 4.43 -14.53 0.59
C LYS A 110 3.08 -15.24 0.71
N GLU A 111 2.02 -14.50 1.01
CA GLU A 111 0.69 -15.06 1.17
C GLU A 111 0.18 -15.73 -0.12
N LEU A 112 0.35 -15.04 -1.26
CA LEU A 112 -0.02 -15.59 -2.58
C LEU A 112 0.82 -16.80 -3.00
N GLN A 113 2.06 -16.92 -2.52
CA GLN A 113 2.88 -18.11 -2.73
C GLN A 113 2.44 -19.26 -1.83
N SER A 114 2.09 -18.98 -0.58
CA SER A 114 1.61 -19.98 0.38
C SER A 114 0.30 -20.62 -0.07
N LEU A 115 -0.62 -19.84 -0.66
CA LEU A 115 -1.88 -20.35 -1.21
C LEU A 115 -1.71 -21.32 -2.40
N LYS A 116 -0.51 -21.43 -2.96
CA LYS A 116 -0.20 -22.31 -4.10
C LYS A 116 0.59 -23.56 -3.76
N SER A 117 1.14 -23.66 -2.55
CA SER A 117 1.81 -24.87 -2.06
C SER A 117 0.80 -25.84 -1.47
#